data_AF-A0A3Q7JS35-F1
#
_entry.id   AF-A0A3Q7JS35-F1
#
_cell.length_a   1.000
_cell.length_b   1.000
_cell.length_c   1.000
_cell.angle_alpha   90.00
_cell.angle_beta   90.00
_cell.angle_gamma   90.00
#
_symmetry.space_group_name_H-M   'P 1'
#
loop_
_entity.id
_entity.type
_entity.pdbx_description
1 polymer ?
#
loop_
_entity_poly.entity_id
_entity_poly.type
_entity_poly.pdbx_seq_one_letter_code
_entity_poly.pdbx_strand_id
1 'polypeptide(L)' 'MSNWSDSNDYLFSSSLASYLDTNIVLEGTKERVIVGNLYCDISLGLYIVRGENVMLIGQRVRKIPRLFCIK' A
#
# COMPACT_ATOMS: atom_id res chain seq x y z
N MET A 1 -15.70 -1.79 20.96
CA MET A 1 -14.91 -0.95 20.02
C MET A 1 -13.59 -1.67 19.82
N SER A 2 -13.52 -2.61 18.88
CA SER A 2 -12.22 -3.22 18.53
C SER A 2 -11.40 -2.12 17.86
N ASN A 3 -10.22 -1.83 18.41
CA ASN A 3 -9.26 -0.99 17.72
C ASN A 3 -8.88 -1.69 16.43
N TRP A 4 -9.37 -1.19 15.30
CA TRP A 4 -8.90 -1.60 13.98
C TRP A 4 -7.43 -1.22 13.75
N SER A 5 -6.82 -0.50 14.70
CA SER A 5 -5.40 -0.16 14.73
C SER A 5 -4.47 -1.33 15.09
N ASP A 6 -4.99 -2.45 15.60
CA ASP A 6 -4.17 -3.62 15.97
C ASP A 6 -3.99 -4.64 14.82
N SER A 7 -4.66 -4.46 13.69
CA SER A 7 -4.43 -5.31 12.51
C SER A 7 -3.31 -4.69 11.67
N ASN A 8 -2.19 -5.42 11.51
CA ASN A 8 -1.03 -5.04 10.69
C ASN A 8 -1.34 -5.03 9.18
N ASP A 9 -2.44 -4.40 8.79
CA ASP A 9 -2.92 -4.36 7.41
C ASP A 9 -2.20 -3.24 6.66
N TYR A 10 -1.04 -3.56 6.08
CA TYR A 10 -0.28 -2.62 5.28
C TYR A 10 -0.91 -2.44 3.89
N LEU A 11 -1.27 -1.21 3.55
CA LEU A 11 -1.77 -0.86 2.23
C LEU A 11 -0.64 -0.28 1.38
N PHE A 12 -0.30 -0.96 0.29
CA PHE A 12 0.70 -0.47 -0.67
C PHE A 12 0.04 0.06 -1.95
N SER A 13 0.51 1.21 -2.43
CA SER A 13 0.16 1.76 -3.73
C SER A 13 1.43 1.88 -4.56
N SER A 14 1.54 1.14 -5.65
CA SER A 14 2.66 1.24 -6.59
C SER A 14 2.24 1.82 -7.94
N SER A 15 3.22 2.24 -8.73
CA SER A 15 3.02 2.66 -10.13
C SER A 15 3.14 1.47 -11.09
N LEU A 16 4.03 0.53 -10.77
CA LEU A 16 4.21 -0.73 -11.48
C LEU A 16 4.18 -1.88 -10.46
N ALA A 17 3.61 -3.02 -10.86
CA ALA A 17 3.68 -4.26 -10.11
C ALA A 17 4.02 -5.41 -11.08
N SER A 18 5.10 -6.13 -10.80
CA SER A 18 5.51 -7.33 -11.53
C SER A 18 5.25 -8.55 -10.68
N TYR A 19 4.43 -9.46 -11.19
CA TYR A 19 4.03 -10.69 -10.51
C TYR A 19 4.91 -11.85 -11.01
N LEU A 20 5.60 -12.54 -10.09
CA LEU A 20 6.44 -13.70 -10.39
C LEU A 20 6.03 -14.86 -9.47
N ASP A 21 5.20 -15.76 -10.03
CA ASP A 21 4.57 -16.91 -9.38
C ASP A 21 3.70 -16.59 -8.18
N THR A 22 4.33 -16.24 -7.06
CA THR A 22 3.69 -15.80 -5.82
C THR A 22 4.23 -14.43 -5.41
N ASN A 23 5.48 -14.12 -5.71
CA ASN A 23 6.11 -12.88 -5.27
C ASN A 23 5.72 -11.68 -6.14
N ILE A 24 5.75 -10.49 -5.52
CA ILE A 24 5.42 -9.24 -6.18
C ILE A 24 6.56 -8.26 -6.02
N VAL A 25 7.05 -7.73 -7.13
CA VAL A 25 7.98 -6.60 -7.15
C VAL A 25 7.19 -5.35 -7.46
N LEU A 26 7.22 -4.38 -6.55
CA LEU A 26 6.50 -3.13 -6.64
C LEU A 26 7.50 -1.98 -6.91
N GLU A 27 7.28 -1.24 -7.99
CA GLU A 27 8.08 -0.07 -8.36
C GLU A 27 7.32 1.23 -8.06
N GLY A 28 8.03 2.23 -7.52
CA GLY A 28 7.42 3.49 -7.10
C GLY A 28 6.41 3.31 -5.98
N THR A 29 6.65 2.32 -5.12
CA THR A 29 5.80 1.91 -4.01
C THR A 29 5.67 3.02 -3.00
N LYS A 30 4.43 3.22 -2.54
CA LYS A 30 4.09 4.07 -1.42
C LYS A 30 3.29 3.26 -0.42
N GLU A 31 3.71 3.31 0.83
CA GLU A 31 2.90 2.82 1.93
C GLU A 31 1.80 3.84 2.22
N ARG A 32 0.57 3.38 2.30
CA ARG A 32 -0.60 4.22 2.52
C ARG A 32 -1.16 3.94 3.90
N VAL A 33 -1.15 4.96 4.75
CA VAL A 33 -1.81 4.92 6.04
C VAL A 33 -3.17 5.60 5.90
N ILE A 34 -4.26 4.91 6.25
CA ILE A 34 -5.61 5.46 6.22
C ILE A 34 -6.10 5.62 7.65
N VAL A 35 -6.55 6.83 8.01
CA VAL A 35 -7.13 7.13 9.31
C VAL A 35 -8.46 7.83 9.08
N GLY A 36 -9.57 7.09 9.26
CA GLY A 36 -10.91 7.57 8.94
C GLY A 36 -11.06 7.93 7.46
N ASN A 37 -11.34 9.20 7.16
CA ASN A 37 -11.51 9.72 5.80
C ASN A 37 -10.22 10.34 5.21
N LEU A 38 -9.12 10.28 5.94
CA LEU A 38 -7.83 10.84 5.54
C LEU A 38 -6.86 9.71 5.20
N TYR A 39 -5.90 10.00 4.33
CA TYR A 39 -4.79 9.08 4.10
C TYR A 39 -3.49 9.83 3.82
N CYS A 40 -2.38 9.23 4.26
CA CYS A 40 -1.03 9.67 3.98
C CYS A 40 -0.33 8.61 3.12
N ASP A 41 0.45 9.05 2.13
CA ASP A 41 1.32 8.17 1.34
C ASP A 41 2.79 8.43 1.73
N ILE A 42 3.52 7.40 2.15
CA ILE A 42 4.96 7.42 2.45
C ILE A 42 5.70 6.74 1.29
N SER A 43 6.63 7.43 0.64
CA SER A 43 7.37 6.85 -0.49
C SER A 43 8.44 5.86 -0.01
N LEU A 44 8.33 4.61 -0.47
CA LEU A 44 9.30 3.55 -0.20
C LEU A 44 10.22 3.28 -1.40
N GLY A 45 9.76 3.52 -2.63
CA GLY A 45 10.54 3.28 -3.84
C GLY A 45 10.38 1.85 -4.37
N LEU A 46 11.44 1.05 -4.40
CA LEU A 46 11.40 -0.34 -4.85
C LEU A 46 11.14 -1.25 -3.64
N TYR A 47 10.08 -2.07 -3.72
CA TYR A 47 9.68 -2.95 -2.61
C TYR A 47 9.35 -4.35 -3.13
N ILE A 48 9.74 -5.39 -2.39
CA ILE A 48 9.47 -6.79 -2.75
C ILE A 48 8.55 -7.38 -1.68
N VAL A 49 7.39 -7.87 -2.11
CA VAL A 49 6.41 -8.53 -1.27
C VAL A 49 6.45 -10.03 -1.56
N ARG A 50 6.58 -10.85 -0.52
CA ARG A 50 6.40 -12.29 -0.63
C ARG A 50 4.93 -12.63 -0.85
N GLY A 51 4.63 -13.53 -1.77
CA GLY A 51 3.24 -13.83 -2.15
C GLY A 51 2.34 -14.33 -1.05
N GLU A 52 2.90 -15.10 -0.14
CA GLU A 52 2.19 -15.63 1.04
C GLU A 52 1.69 -14.53 1.99
N ASN A 53 2.26 -13.32 1.91
CA ASN A 53 1.87 -12.16 2.72
C ASN A 53 0.87 -11.24 1.99
N VAL A 54 0.47 -11.58 0.77
CA VAL A 54 -0.46 -10.76 -0.02
C VAL A 54 -1.88 -11.21 0.27
N MET A 55 -2.65 -10.34 0.94
CA MET A 55 -4.06 -10.61 1.20
C MET A 55 -4.92 -10.33 -0.05
N LEU A 56 -4.78 -9.14 -0.64
CA LEU A 56 -5.60 -8.66 -1.76
C LEU A 56 -4.78 -7.73 -2.68
N ILE A 57 -5.08 -7.77 -3.98
CA ILE A 57 -4.51 -6.88 -4.99
C ILE A 57 -5.65 -6.30 -5.83
N GLY A 58 -5.55 -5.02 -6.21
CA GLY A 58 -6.52 -4.39 -7.09
C GLY A 58 -5.90 -3.27 -7.92
N GLN A 59 -6.43 -3.08 -9.14
CA GLN A 59 -6.02 -1.96 -10.00
C GLN A 59 -6.69 -0.66 -9.55
N ARG A 60 -5.92 0.41 -9.41
CA ARG A 60 -6.45 1.74 -9.10
C ARG A 60 -6.92 2.47 -10.35
N VAL A 61 -8.22 2.76 -10.42
CA VAL A 61 -8.84 3.50 -11.55
C VAL A 61 -8.78 5.02 -11.38
N ARG A 62 -8.60 5.53 -10.14
CA ARG A 62 -8.65 6.97 -9.84
C ARG A 62 -7.51 7.44 -8.93
N LYS A 63 -7.00 8.64 -9.21
CA LYS A 63 -6.14 9.40 -8.28
C LYS A 63 -7.01 9.92 -7.16
N ILE A 64 -6.79 9.41 -5.95
CA ILE A 64 -7.42 9.96 -4.74
C ILE A 64 -6.60 11.23 -4.38
N PRO A 65 -7.21 12.31 -3.84
CA PRO A 65 -6.50 13.54 -3.44
C PRO A 65 -5.59 13.29 -2.23
N ARG A 66 -4.27 13.49 -2.36
CA ARG A 66 -3.26 13.11 -1.34
C ARG A 66 -3.17 14.16 -0.24
N LEU A 67 -3.07 13.73 1.02
CA LEU A 67 -2.51 14.59 2.05
C LEU A 67 -0.98 14.50 2.03
N PHE A 68 -0.31 15.64 2.19
CA PHE A 68 1.13 15.67 2.40
C PHE A 68 1.41 15.04 3.76
N CYS A 69 2.13 13.92 3.75
CA CYS A 69 2.65 13.34 4.97
C CYS A 69 3.92 14.09 5.35
N ILE A 70 3.86 14.87 6.42
CA ILE A 70 5.02 15.52 7.02
C ILE A 70 5.56 14.51 8.04
N LYS A 71 6.77 14.01 7.82
CA LYS A 71 7.48 13.16 8.79
C LYS A 71 8.45 14.00 9.60
#